data_AF-E2B2L6-F1
#
_entry.id   AF-E2B2L6-F1
#
_cell.length_a   1.000
_cell.length_b   1.000
_cell.length_c   1.000
_cell.angle_alpha   90.00
_cell.angle_beta   90.00
_cell.angle_gamma   90.00
#
_symmetry.space_group_name_H-M   'P 1'
#
loop_
_entity.id
_entity.type
_entity.pdbx_description
1 polymer ?
#
loop_
_entity_poly.entity_id
_entity_poly.type
_entity_poly.pdbx_seq_one_letter_code
_entity_poly.pdbx_strand_id
1 'polypeptide(L)'
;CERCTVRGVYKGKIVFLKYNCEQTTNYSFKAKLDPYHHVGVSPLEKLGVGMVTAFSLDYMHLVLLGVMKRTLWRTLWRTIIISM
;
A
#
# COMPACT_ATOMS: atom_id res chain seq x y z
N CYS A 1 -3.79 -6.18 -1.61
CA CYS A 1 -3.26 -6.15 -0.23
C CYS A 1 -1.76 -6.32 -0.37
N GLU A 2 -0.93 -5.66 0.43
CA GLU A 2 0.52 -5.80 0.27
C GLU A 2 1.08 -7.08 0.92
N ARG A 3 0.36 -7.63 1.91
CA ARG A 3 0.75 -8.86 2.63
C ARG A 3 0.00 -10.12 2.20
N CYS A 4 -0.94 -10.00 1.27
CA CYS A 4 -1.83 -11.09 0.94
C CYS A 4 -2.29 -11.02 -0.52
N THR A 5 -2.58 -12.17 -1.11
CA THR A 5 -2.90 -12.32 -2.54
C THR A 5 -4.25 -11.70 -2.95
N VAL A 6 -4.97 -11.06 -2.02
CA VAL A 6 -6.26 -10.43 -2.30
C VAL A 6 -6.12 -9.18 -3.15
N ARG A 7 -6.83 -9.17 -4.27
CA ARG A 7 -7.02 -7.99 -5.11
C ARG A 7 -8.11 -7.10 -4.52
N GLY A 8 -7.82 -5.81 -4.46
CA GLY A 8 -8.79 -4.80 -4.03
C GLY A 8 -9.78 -4.50 -5.15
N VAL A 9 -11.03 -4.23 -4.78
CA VAL A 9 -12.08 -3.79 -5.69
C VAL A 9 -12.36 -2.31 -5.42
N TYR A 10 -12.48 -1.51 -6.47
CA TYR A 10 -12.80 -0.09 -6.32
C TYR A 10 -14.32 0.11 -6.19
N LYS A 11 -14.77 0.69 -5.08
CA LYS A 11 -16.16 1.10 -4.81
C LYS A 11 -16.19 2.49 -4.17
N GLY A 12 -15.71 3.51 -4.89
CA GLY A 12 -15.45 4.87 -4.36
C GLY A 12 -14.23 4.97 -3.42
N LYS A 13 -13.81 3.82 -2.88
CA LYS A 13 -12.52 3.55 -2.23
C LYS A 13 -12.11 2.11 -2.56
N ILE A 14 -10.82 1.80 -2.41
CA ILE A 14 -10.35 0.42 -2.56
C ILE A 14 -10.81 -0.38 -1.34
N VAL A 15 -11.51 -1.50 -1.58
CA VAL A 15 -11.98 -2.43 -0.54
C VAL A 15 -11.48 -3.85 -0.81
N PHE A 16 -11.13 -4.58 0.25
CA PHE A 16 -10.76 -5.99 0.18
C PHE A 16 -11.91 -6.83 0.75
N LEU A 17 -12.63 -7.54 -0.13
CA LEU A 17 -13.86 -8.27 0.25
C LEU A 17 -13.63 -9.74 0.59
N LYS A 18 -12.44 -10.27 0.28
CA LYS A 18 -12.10 -11.68 0.51
C LYS A 18 -11.22 -11.79 1.76
N TYR A 19 -11.66 -12.59 2.73
CA TYR A 19 -11.03 -12.74 4.04
C TYR A 19 -10.08 -13.94 4.12
N ASN A 20 -10.41 -15.06 3.47
CA ASN A 20 -9.56 -16.26 3.40
C ASN A 20 -8.63 -16.19 2.19
N CYS A 21 -7.57 -15.40 2.30
CA CYS A 21 -6.57 -15.27 1.25
C CYS A 21 -5.21 -15.74 1.74
N GLU A 22 -4.43 -16.31 0.84
CA GLU A 22 -3.06 -16.70 1.14
C GLU A 22 -2.22 -15.46 1.45
N GLN A 23 -1.35 -15.61 2.46
CA GLN A 23 -0.40 -14.58 2.83
C GLN A 23 0.81 -14.65 1.89
N THR A 24 1.32 -13.48 1.52
CA THR A 24 2.58 -13.37 0.79
C THR A 24 3.70 -13.82 1.74
N THR A 25 4.48 -14.80 1.34
CA THR A 25 5.64 -15.28 2.08
C THR A 25 6.93 -14.73 1.49
N ASN A 26 8.02 -14.77 2.25
CA ASN A 26 9.34 -14.42 1.72
C ASN A 26 9.72 -15.29 0.50
N TYR A 27 9.28 -16.55 0.48
CA TYR A 27 9.49 -17.45 -0.65
C TYR A 27 8.68 -16.99 -1.87
N SER A 28 7.38 -16.74 -1.72
CA SER A 28 6.54 -16.31 -2.85
C SER A 28 7.00 -14.98 -3.46
N PHE A 29 7.53 -14.07 -2.62
CA PHE A 29 8.12 -12.82 -3.06
C PHE A 29 9.41 -13.03 -3.85
N LYS A 30 10.32 -13.89 -3.37
CA LYS A 30 11.56 -14.24 -4.11
C LYS A 30 11.27 -14.97 -5.42
N ALA A 31 10.25 -15.82 -5.44
CA ALA A 31 9.78 -16.53 -6.63
C ALA A 31 8.99 -15.63 -7.61
N LYS A 32 8.74 -14.37 -7.24
CA LYS A 32 8.04 -13.36 -8.04
C LYS A 32 6.67 -13.83 -8.56
N LEU A 33 5.93 -14.52 -7.70
CA LEU A 33 4.63 -15.10 -8.07
C LEU A 33 3.54 -14.07 -8.35
N ASP A 34 3.72 -12.80 -7.93
CA ASP A 34 2.81 -11.69 -8.27
C ASP A 34 3.46 -10.71 -9.26
N PRO A 35 3.38 -10.97 -10.57
CA PRO A 35 4.04 -10.14 -11.57
C PRO A 35 3.51 -8.70 -11.62
N TYR A 36 2.30 -8.44 -11.11
CA TYR A 36 1.77 -7.07 -11.04
C TYR A 36 2.38 -6.26 -9.89
N HIS A 37 2.83 -6.94 -8.84
CA HIS A 37 3.49 -6.31 -7.70
C HIS A 37 4.99 -6.14 -7.93
N HIS A 38 5.61 -7.01 -8.74
CA HIS A 38 7.03 -6.95 -9.08
C HIS A 38 7.30 -6.09 -10.32
N VAL A 39 7.37 -4.77 -10.13
CA VAL A 39 7.70 -3.80 -11.19
C VAL A 39 9.22 -3.78 -11.50
N GLY A 40 10.04 -4.42 -10.68
CA GLY A 40 11.49 -4.49 -10.87
C GLY A 40 12.20 -5.35 -9.83
N VAL A 41 13.54 -5.36 -9.89
CA VAL A 41 14.40 -6.05 -8.92
C VAL A 41 14.96 -4.99 -7.97
N SER A 42 14.63 -5.08 -6.67
CA SER A 42 15.22 -4.17 -5.70
C SER A 42 16.65 -4.61 -5.36
N PRO A 43 17.61 -3.68 -5.19
CA PRO A 43 18.95 -4.00 -4.68
C PRO A 43 18.91 -4.67 -3.30
N LEU A 44 17.84 -4.42 -2.53
CA LEU A 44 17.62 -4.99 -1.21
C LEU A 44 17.40 -6.50 -1.23
N GLU A 45 16.95 -7.08 -2.35
CA GLU A 45 16.85 -8.54 -2.53
C GLU A 45 18.22 -9.23 -2.37
N LYS A 46 19.32 -8.53 -2.69
CA LYS A 46 20.69 -9.08 -2.60
C LYS A 46 21.19 -9.24 -1.16
N LEU A 47 20.61 -8.52 -0.20
CA LEU A 47 21.00 -8.60 1.21
C LEU A 47 20.48 -9.87 1.91
N GLY A 48 19.64 -10.67 1.24
CA GLY A 48 19.11 -11.92 1.79
C GLY A 48 18.08 -11.74 2.92
N VAL A 49 17.75 -10.50 3.26
CA VAL A 49 16.74 -10.16 4.27
C VAL A 49 15.35 -10.54 3.77
N GLY A 50 14.47 -10.99 4.66
CA GLY A 50 13.09 -11.34 4.32
C GLY A 50 12.28 -10.12 3.91
N MET A 51 12.08 -9.90 2.61
CA MET A 51 11.42 -8.71 2.07
C MET A 51 9.98 -8.49 2.56
N VAL A 52 9.29 -9.55 2.99
CA VAL A 52 7.91 -9.43 3.50
C VAL A 52 7.87 -9.31 5.02
N THR A 53 8.77 -9.99 5.72
CA THR A 53 8.76 -10.05 7.19
C THR A 53 9.59 -8.95 7.84
N ALA A 54 10.66 -8.49 7.19
CA ALA A 54 11.58 -7.50 7.76
C ALA A 54 11.08 -6.07 7.58
N PHE A 55 10.22 -5.83 6.58
CA PHE A 55 9.65 -4.51 6.33
C PHE A 55 8.24 -4.45 6.92
N SER A 56 8.08 -3.65 7.96
CA SER A 56 6.77 -3.26 8.48
C SER A 56 6.07 -2.35 7.47
N LEU A 57 4.75 -2.49 7.31
CA LEU A 57 4.00 -1.46 6.59
C LEU A 57 3.96 -0.19 7.41
N ASP A 58 4.46 0.89 6.83
CA ASP A 58 4.48 2.18 7.48
C ASP A 58 3.07 2.77 7.57
N TYR A 59 2.68 3.10 8.79
CA TYR A 59 1.43 3.80 9.12
C TYR A 59 1.26 5.10 8.30
N MET A 60 2.37 5.76 7.97
CA MET A 60 2.40 6.97 7.13
C MET A 60 1.76 6.73 5.76
N HIS A 61 2.15 5.65 5.07
CA HIS A 61 1.64 5.34 3.75
C HIS A 61 0.20 4.83 3.77
N LEU A 62 -0.14 4.02 4.77
CA LEU A 62 -1.45 3.37 4.85
C LEU A 62 -2.59 4.29 5.29
N VAL A 63 -2.33 5.18 6.24
CA VAL A 63 -3.39 5.97 6.89
C VAL A 63 -3.21 7.45 6.60
N LEU A 64 -2.01 7.96 6.78
CA LEU A 64 -1.80 9.41 6.80
C LEU A 64 -1.76 10.03 5.41
N LEU A 65 -1.28 9.36 4.35
CA LEU A 65 -1.27 9.93 3.00
C LEU A 65 -2.68 10.33 2.51
N GLY A 66 -3.66 9.44 2.68
CA GLY A 66 -5.04 9.72 2.26
C GLY A 66 -5.71 10.79 3.12
N VAL A 67 -5.50 10.73 4.44
CA VAL A 67 -6.06 11.69 5.40
C VAL A 67 -5.45 13.07 5.20
N MET A 68 -4.11 13.18 5.09
CA MET A 68 -3.41 14.45 4.88
C MET A 68 -3.82 15.11 3.57
N LYS A 69 -3.93 14.36 2.48
CA LYS A 69 -4.42 14.91 1.20
C LYS A 69 -5.81 15.52 1.35
N ARG A 70 -6.69 14.85 2.10
CA ARG A 70 -8.08 15.30 2.31
C ARG A 70 -8.18 16.49 3.26
N THR A 71 -7.38 16.52 4.33
CA THR A 71 -7.34 17.64 5.27
C THR A 71 -6.76 18.87 4.61
N LEU A 72 -5.62 18.77 3.92
CA LEU A 72 -5.00 19.87 3.18
C LEU A 72 -5.94 20.45 2.11
N TRP A 73 -6.60 19.60 1.32
CA TRP A 73 -7.59 20.06 0.35
C TRP A 73 -8.72 20.83 1.02
N ARG A 74 -9.29 20.30 2.11
CA ARG A 74 -10.42 20.93 2.82
C ARG A 74 -10.04 22.24 3.50
N THR A 75 -8.85 22.35 4.09
CA THR A 75 -8.41 23.57 4.77
C THR A 75 -8.05 24.65 3.78
N LEU A 76 -7.26 24.35 2.74
CA LEU A 76 -6.86 25.33 1.73
C LEU A 76 -8.06 25.88 0.94
N TRP A 77 -9.01 25.03 0.55
CA TRP A 77 -10.23 25.53 -0.12
C TRP A 77 -11.10 26.40 0.80
N ARG A 78 -11.21 26.06 2.09
CA ARG A 78 -11.97 26.88 3.03
C ARG A 78 -11.30 28.23 3.30
N THR A 79 -9.99 28.29 3.49
CA THR A 79 -9.30 29.56 3.72
C THR A 79 -9.28 30.44 2.49
N ILE A 80 -9.14 29.88 1.29
CA ILE A 80 -9.17 30.65 0.04
C ILE A 80 -10.57 31.24 -0.22
N ILE A 81 -11.66 30.49 0.01
CA ILE A 81 -13.04 30.97 -0.20
C ILE A 81 -13.48 31.99 0.86
N ILE A 82 -13.02 31.86 2.10
CA ILE A 82 -13.37 32.81 3.19
C ILE A 82 -12.53 34.09 3.12
N SER A 83 -11.41 34.07 2.40
CA SER A 83 -10.50 35.22 2.22
C SER A 83 -10.71 35.99 0.91
N MET A 84 -11.71 35.61 0.09
CA MET A 84 -12.16 36.32 -1.12
C MET A 84 -13.55 36.91 -0.89
#